data_AF-A0A2X3J014-F1
#
_entry.id   AF-A0A2X3J014-F1
#
_cell.length_a   1.000
_cell.length_b   1.000
_cell.length_c   1.000
_cell.angle_alpha   90.00
_cell.angle_beta   90.00
_cell.angle_gamma   90.00
#
_symmetry.space_group_name_H-M   'P 1'
#
loop_
_entity.id
_entity.type
_entity.pdbx_description
1 polymer ?
#
loop_
_entity_poly.entity_id
_entity_poly.type
_entity_poly.pdbx_seq_one_letter_code
_entity_poly.pdbx_strand_id
1 'polypeptide(L)' 'MNKIGVVSAQGATTLDGLEAKLAAKAEAAGATGYSITSANTNNKLSGTAVIYK' A
#
# COMPACT_ATOMS: atom_id res chain seq x y z
N MET A 1 -5.21 4.32 -17.12
CA MET A 1 -4.82 4.17 -15.71
C MET A 1 -5.32 5.37 -14.95
N ASN A 2 -6.50 5.26 -14.35
CA ASN A 2 -7.04 6.36 -13.55
C ASN A 2 -6.67 6.10 -12.09
N LYS A 3 -6.04 7.08 -11.45
CA LYS A 3 -5.81 7.02 -10.00
C LYS A 3 -7.17 7.01 -9.32
N ILE A 4 -7.50 5.91 -8.66
CA ILE A 4 -8.75 5.77 -7.91
C ILE A 4 -8.58 6.15 -6.44
N GLY A 5 -7.35 6.16 -5.93
CA GLY A 5 -7.10 6.54 -4.54
C GLY A 5 -5.67 6.34 -4.07
N VAL A 6 -5.48 6.47 -2.76
CA VAL A 6 -4.25 6.15 -2.07
C VAL A 6 -4.57 5.27 -0.87
N VAL A 7 -3.82 4.18 -0.72
CA VAL A 7 -3.89 3.28 0.42
C VAL A 7 -2.62 3.43 1.24
N SER A 8 -2.77 3.31 2.55
CA SER A 8 -1.65 3.39 3.47
C SER A 8 -1.67 2.18 4.39
N ALA A 9 -0.50 1.57 4.61
CA ALA A 9 -0.31 0.50 5.59
C ALA A 9 0.69 0.96 6.64
N GLN A 10 0.44 0.62 7.90
CA GLN A 10 1.35 0.88 9.00
C GLN A 10 1.36 -0.29 9.96
N GLY A 11 2.41 -0.33 10.78
CA GLY A 11 2.57 -1.33 11.83
C GLY A 11 2.88 -2.71 11.28
N ALA A 12 3.57 -2.79 10.15
CA ALA A 12 4.19 -4.02 9.72
C ALA A 12 5.56 -4.17 10.42
N THR A 13 5.92 -5.41 10.73
CA THR A 13 7.24 -5.80 11.27
C THR A 13 8.15 -6.32 10.17
N THR A 14 7.59 -6.72 9.03
CA THR A 14 8.29 -7.22 7.84
C THR A 14 7.79 -6.50 6.58
N LEU A 15 8.63 -6.48 5.54
CA LEU A 15 8.28 -5.86 4.26
C LEU A 15 7.07 -6.57 3.63
N ASP A 16 7.05 -7.91 3.69
CA ASP A 16 5.93 -8.73 3.21
C ASP A 16 4.61 -8.39 3.91
N GLY A 17 4.64 -8.16 5.23
CA GLY A 17 3.45 -7.79 5.98
C GLY A 17 2.93 -6.39 5.62
N LEU A 18 3.83 -5.49 5.21
CA LEU A 18 3.45 -4.17 4.72
C LEU A 18 2.81 -4.30 3.33
N GLU A 19 3.45 -5.06 2.45
CA GLU A 19 3.02 -5.30 1.08
C GLU A 19 1.67 -6.01 1.03
N ALA A 20 1.48 -7.06 1.81
CA ALA A 20 0.20 -7.77 1.94
C ALA A 20 -0.93 -6.83 2.43
N LYS A 21 -0.64 -5.91 3.36
CA LYS A 21 -1.62 -4.91 3.82
C LYS A 21 -1.95 -3.89 2.74
N LEU A 22 -0.96 -3.44 1.97
CA LEU A 22 -1.15 -2.51 0.86
C LEU A 22 -1.95 -3.18 -0.27
N ALA A 23 -1.58 -4.40 -0.64
CA ALA A 23 -2.26 -5.21 -1.65
C ALA A 23 -3.71 -5.49 -1.25
N ALA A 24 -3.97 -5.99 -0.04
CA ALA A 24 -5.33 -6.23 0.44
C ALA A 24 -6.19 -4.97 0.42
N LYS A 25 -5.63 -3.80 0.78
CA LYS A 25 -6.35 -2.52 0.69
C LYS A 25 -6.58 -2.07 -0.76
N ALA A 26 -5.61 -2.30 -1.65
CA ALA A 26 -5.73 -2.00 -3.06
C ALA A 26 -6.81 -2.85 -3.73
N GLU A 27 -6.80 -4.16 -3.48
CA GLU A 27 -7.82 -5.09 -3.97
C GLU A 27 -9.20 -4.78 -3.41
N ALA A 28 -9.30 -4.49 -2.11
CA ALA A 28 -10.57 -4.08 -1.49
C ALA A 28 -11.11 -2.76 -2.05
N ALA A 29 -10.24 -1.86 -2.50
CA ALA A 29 -10.63 -0.63 -3.20
C ALA A 29 -10.98 -0.86 -4.68
N GLY A 30 -10.82 -2.08 -5.20
CA GLY A 30 -11.08 -2.43 -6.60
C GLY A 30 -10.03 -1.89 -7.57
N ALA A 31 -8.78 -1.77 -7.10
CA ALA A 31 -7.63 -1.40 -7.92
C ALA A 31 -7.19 -2.57 -8.81
N THR A 32 -6.86 -2.28 -10.07
CA THR A 32 -6.24 -3.22 -11.01
C THR A 32 -4.71 -3.11 -10.99
N GLY A 33 -4.19 -2.05 -10.40
CA GLY A 33 -2.76 -1.87 -10.16
C GLY A 33 -2.51 -0.94 -8.98
N TYR A 34 -1.35 -1.06 -8.36
CA TYR A 34 -0.91 -0.17 -7.30
C TYR A 34 0.56 0.17 -7.48
N SER A 35 0.96 1.37 -7.05
CA SER A 35 2.34 1.84 -7.08
C SER A 35 2.70 2.38 -5.71
N ILE A 36 3.72 1.79 -5.10
CA ILE A 36 4.23 2.24 -3.80
C ILE A 36 4.91 3.60 -4.00
N THR A 37 4.41 4.63 -3.34
CA THR A 37 4.96 5.99 -3.40
C THR A 37 5.91 6.27 -2.24
N SER A 38 5.72 5.61 -1.11
CA SER A 38 6.66 5.71 0.01
C SER A 38 6.67 4.43 0.82
N ALA A 39 7.87 4.03 1.25
CA ALA A 39 8.10 3.01 2.26
C ALA A 39 9.03 3.62 3.30
N ASN A 40 8.57 3.65 4.55
CA ASN A 40 9.22 4.29 5.68
C ASN A 40 9.44 3.26 6.79
N THR A 41 10.65 3.28 7.35
CA THR A 41 11.10 2.29 8.33
C THR A 41 11.49 3.00 9.64
N ASN A 42 10.73 4.01 10.03
CA ASN A 42 10.96 4.76 11.25
C ASN A 42 10.33 3.99 12.44
N ASN A 43 11.06 2.99 12.96
CA ASN A 43 10.69 2.09 14.06
C ASN A 43 9.57 1.06 13.78
N LYS A 44 8.57 1.36 12.95
CA LYS A 44 7.60 0.40 12.40
C LYS A 44 7.47 0.60 10.90
N LEU A 45 7.39 -0.49 10.12
CA LEU A 45 7.23 -0.38 8.69
C LEU A 45 5.87 0.27 8.38
N SER A 46 5.95 1.31 7.57
CA SER A 46 4.86 2.15 7.14
C SER A 46 5.02 2.42 5.66
N GLY A 47 3.95 2.43 4.89
CA GLY A 47 4.03 2.69 3.47
C GLY A 47 2.74 3.26 2.92
N THR A 48 2.86 3.97 1.82
CA THR A 48 1.73 4.46 1.04
C THR A 48 1.86 3.96 -0.39
N ALA A 49 0.75 3.47 -0.94
CA ALA A 49 0.65 3.14 -2.35
C ALA A 49 -0.52 3.88 -2.98
N VAL A 50 -0.29 4.40 -4.17
CA VAL A 50 -1.33 4.92 -5.03
C VAL A 50 -1.96 3.75 -5.76
N ILE A 51 -3.28 3.71 -5.82
CA ILE A 51 -4.04 2.65 -6.47
C ILE A 51 -4.69 3.18 -7.74
N TYR A 52 -4.69 2.35 -8.78
CA TYR A 52 -5.15 2.65 -10.12
C TYR A 52 -6.20 1.63 -10.54
N LYS A 53 -7.15 2.11 -11.36
CA LYS A 53 -8.12 1.29 -12.07
C LYS A 53 -7.99 1.50 -13.58
#